data_AF-A0A6D2CFD4-F1
#
_entry.id   AF-A0A6D2CFD4-F1
#
_cell.length_a   1.000
_cell.length_b   1.000
_cell.length_c   1.000
_cell.angle_alpha   90.00
_cell.angle_beta   90.00
_cell.angle_gamma   90.00
#
_symmetry.space_group_name_H-M   'P 1'
#
loop_
_entity.id
_entity.type
_entity.pdbx_description
1 polymer ?
#
loop_
_entity_poly.entity_id
_entity_poly.type
_entity_poly.pdbx_seq_one_letter_code
_entity_poly.pdbx_strand_id
1 'polypeptide(L)'
;MKTSVQVIHDKLLEVSEKITNEMILSGIDDCSFIIKAPPSLDELFGRFEVSIKDTIENVISSKGMGLQCLSLFSSFKSISERKLTLGKKTIWMVEEPESFLHPSLGRSCNHIFKSLMDVAYVLITTHSLSFVSDEPSKIIELYKDDAGVTKDKKHEKRFNAVASIRENLGVRFSDFFNISSSAVFVEGITDKQYIESILKLTSEDDEFKNRWPFLRSAKVDEFGGVSQLGGFLKGCYEFISKDVPVISVFDGDEAGVKERTRLQSYFGKKQIRFESNKDYISVRSGFAIEGLFPDDFISDAMETHPSWFIGGKSVDADDVIEPFKVQDNKKTNLLNFFLEKCRVQPICGWISRWEKVFNVIDSALRDKSESITNKKRTEDTSGNTSDHQAA
;
A
#
# COMPACT_ATOMS: atom_id res chain seq x y z
N MET A 1 24.73 36.04 25.78
CA MET A 1 23.35 36.04 25.26
C MET A 1 22.41 35.94 26.45
N LYS A 2 21.50 36.91 26.65
CA LYS A 2 20.43 36.77 27.66
C LYS A 2 19.51 35.61 27.25
N THR A 3 19.07 34.77 28.19
CA THR A 3 18.05 33.75 27.90
C THR A 3 16.73 34.41 27.54
N SER A 4 15.90 33.78 26.69
CA SER A 4 14.59 34.33 26.28
C SER A 4 13.69 34.70 27.47
N VAL A 5 13.85 34.01 28.61
CA VAL A 5 13.18 34.31 29.88
C VAL A 5 13.64 35.63 30.50
N GLN A 6 14.95 35.90 30.47
CA GLN A 6 15.50 37.18 30.94
C GLN A 6 15.00 38.34 30.08
N VAL A 7 14.84 38.15 28.77
CA VAL A 7 14.27 39.18 27.89
C VAL A 7 12.81 39.49 28.24
N ILE A 8 12.01 38.46 28.54
CA ILE A 8 10.62 38.64 29.00
C ILE A 8 10.62 39.37 30.35
N HIS A 9 11.44 38.93 31.30
CA HIS A 9 11.54 39.55 32.61
C HIS A 9 11.93 41.03 32.53
N ASP A 10 12.96 41.36 31.76
CA ASP A 10 13.45 42.73 31.58
C ASP A 10 12.37 43.63 30.95
N LYS A 11 11.64 43.14 29.94
CA LYS A 11 10.54 43.90 29.33
C LYS A 11 9.36 44.12 30.27
N LEU A 12 9.02 43.13 31.10
CA LEU A 12 7.94 43.28 32.07
C LEU A 12 8.29 44.29 33.17
N LEU A 13 9.55 44.34 33.60
CA LEU A 13 10.06 45.37 34.49
C LEU A 13 10.02 46.75 33.84
N GLU A 14 10.50 46.88 32.59
CA GLU A 14 10.47 48.15 31.86
C GLU A 14 9.04 48.72 31.74
N VAL A 15 8.05 47.86 31.45
CA VAL A 15 6.64 48.26 31.38
C VAL A 15 6.11 48.66 32.77
N SER A 16 6.51 47.91 33.81
CA SER A 16 6.12 48.21 35.20
C SER A 16 6.62 49.59 35.64
N GLU A 17 7.89 49.91 35.33
CA GLU A 17 8.48 51.22 35.61
C GLU A 17 7.79 52.35 34.83
N LYS A 18 7.53 52.16 33.53
CA LYS A 18 6.85 53.17 32.71
C LYS A 18 5.45 53.50 33.24
N ILE A 19 4.66 52.50 33.60
CA ILE A 19 3.32 52.71 34.14
C ILE A 19 3.39 53.36 35.52
N THR A 20 4.32 52.91 36.38
CA THR A 20 4.51 53.52 37.71
C THR A 20 4.90 54.99 37.59
N ASN A 21 5.79 55.34 36.65
CA ASN A 21 6.16 56.74 36.40
C ASN A 21 4.97 57.59 35.93
N GLU A 22 4.11 57.05 35.06
CA GLU A 22 2.89 57.76 34.61
C GLU A 22 1.89 57.96 35.75
N MET A 23 1.74 56.98 36.64
CA MET A 23 0.90 57.10 37.85
C MET A 23 1.40 58.20 38.78
N ILE A 24 2.72 58.27 38.99
CA ILE A 24 3.36 59.33 39.78
C ILE A 24 3.10 60.70 39.14
N LEU A 25 3.28 60.82 37.82
CA LEU A 25 2.98 62.06 37.08
C LEU A 25 1.50 62.46 37.17
N SER A 26 0.62 61.49 37.35
CA SER A 26 -0.83 61.68 37.52
C SER A 26 -1.26 61.97 38.97
N GLY A 27 -0.30 62.15 39.89
CA GLY A 27 -0.58 62.47 41.29
C GLY A 27 -0.95 61.27 42.17
N ILE A 28 -0.57 60.05 41.74
CA ILE A 28 -0.72 58.82 42.54
C ILE A 28 0.70 58.32 42.88
N ASP A 29 1.21 58.77 44.02
CA ASP A 29 2.58 58.55 44.51
C ASP A 29 2.70 57.38 45.51
N ASP A 30 1.60 56.97 46.16
CA ASP A 30 1.59 55.89 47.16
C ASP A 30 1.43 54.47 46.59
N CYS A 31 1.47 54.31 45.25
CA CYS A 31 1.22 53.03 44.58
C CYS A 31 2.29 52.72 43.52
N SER A 32 2.69 51.45 43.40
CA SER A 32 3.55 50.96 42.33
C SER A 32 2.84 49.88 41.52
N PHE A 33 3.01 49.94 40.19
CA PHE A 33 2.47 48.95 39.28
C PHE A 33 3.53 47.87 39.02
N ILE A 34 3.24 46.63 39.39
CA ILE A 34 4.21 45.52 39.31
C ILE A 34 3.63 44.40 38.44
N ILE A 35 4.25 44.15 37.29
CA ILE A 35 4.01 42.93 36.52
C ILE A 35 5.03 41.88 36.94
N LYS A 36 4.55 40.84 37.64
CA LYS A 36 5.41 39.70 38.00
C LYS A 36 5.62 38.82 36.78
N ALA A 37 6.87 38.59 36.42
CA ALA A 37 7.21 37.53 35.48
C ALA A 37 6.83 36.17 36.09
N PRO A 38 6.39 35.20 35.28
CA PRO A 38 6.15 33.86 35.77
C PRO A 38 7.47 33.28 36.33
N PRO A 39 7.43 32.64 37.52
CA PRO A 39 8.62 32.12 38.20
C PRO A 39 9.32 31.00 37.43
N SER A 40 8.65 30.38 36.44
CA SER A 40 9.22 29.39 35.56
C SER A 40 8.63 29.47 34.15
N LEU A 41 9.36 28.93 33.16
CA LEU A 41 8.82 28.68 31.82
C LEU A 41 7.61 27.74 31.87
N ASP A 42 7.57 26.80 32.83
CA ASP A 42 6.50 25.82 33.03
C ASP A 42 5.11 26.46 33.17
N GLU A 43 5.03 27.62 33.83
CA GLU A 43 3.77 28.38 33.97
C GLU A 43 3.33 29.11 32.68
N LEU A 44 4.24 29.34 31.73
CA LEU A 44 3.90 29.85 30.40
C LEU A 44 3.33 28.75 29.49
N PHE A 45 3.66 27.48 29.75
CA PHE A 45 3.25 26.37 28.86
C PHE A 45 1.76 26.04 28.91
N GLY A 46 1.02 26.49 29.92
CA GLY A 46 -0.43 26.24 30.04
C GLY A 46 -1.30 26.92 28.96
N ARG A 47 -0.72 27.74 28.07
CA ARG A 47 -1.46 28.48 27.02
C ARG A 47 -1.06 28.14 25.59
N PHE A 48 -0.30 27.08 25.35
CA PHE A 48 0.00 26.67 23.98
C PHE A 48 -1.21 25.99 23.34
N GLU A 49 -1.70 26.60 22.26
CA GLU A 49 -2.68 25.99 21.37
C GLU A 49 -1.94 25.23 20.26
N VAL A 50 -2.26 23.95 20.09
CA VAL A 50 -1.69 23.12 19.02
C VAL A 50 -2.63 23.20 17.83
N SER A 51 -2.16 23.78 16.74
CA SER A 51 -2.92 23.97 15.50
C SER A 51 -2.34 23.13 14.36
N ILE A 52 -3.21 22.69 13.44
CA ILE A 52 -2.83 21.97 12.22
C ILE A 52 -3.41 22.72 11.02
N LYS A 53 -2.57 22.91 10.00
CA LYS A 53 -2.96 23.51 8.73
C LYS A 53 -3.01 22.43 7.63
N ASP A 54 -4.21 22.20 7.11
CA ASP A 54 -4.44 21.47 5.86
C ASP A 54 -4.66 22.49 4.72
N THR A 55 -5.91 22.90 4.50
CA THR A 55 -6.35 24.06 3.72
C THR A 55 -6.45 25.31 4.61
N ILE A 56 -6.94 25.15 5.84
CA ILE A 56 -7.12 26.24 6.82
C ILE A 56 -6.48 25.81 8.14
N GLU A 57 -5.75 26.74 8.76
CA GLU A 57 -5.17 26.54 10.09
C GLU A 57 -6.26 26.62 11.15
N ASN A 58 -6.46 25.52 11.87
CA ASN A 58 -7.37 25.47 13.01
C ASN A 58 -6.75 24.64 14.14
N VAL A 59 -7.28 24.79 15.36
CA VAL A 59 -6.90 24.00 16.53
C VAL A 59 -7.05 22.50 16.24
N ILE A 60 -6.12 21.68 16.68
CA ILE A 60 -6.12 20.22 16.44
C ILE A 60 -7.43 19.57 16.87
N SER A 61 -8.04 20.01 17.99
CA SER A 61 -9.31 19.50 18.50
C SER A 61 -10.50 19.73 17.56
N SER A 62 -10.40 20.70 16.64
CA SER A 62 -11.42 20.99 15.64
C SER A 62 -11.27 20.16 14.35
N LYS A 63 -10.18 19.40 14.20
CA LYS A 63 -9.93 18.55 13.03
C LYS A 63 -10.60 17.18 13.17
N GLY A 64 -10.77 16.45 12.07
CA GLY A 64 -11.30 15.08 12.11
C GLY A 64 -10.44 14.13 12.96
N MET A 65 -11.06 13.19 13.66
CA MET A 65 -10.40 12.27 14.60
C MET A 65 -9.19 11.54 14.01
N GLY A 66 -9.23 11.18 12.72
CA GLY A 66 -8.10 10.55 12.03
C GLY A 66 -6.84 11.43 11.98
N LEU A 67 -7.00 12.73 11.71
CA LEU A 67 -5.87 13.66 11.70
C LEU A 67 -5.35 13.91 13.12
N GLN A 68 -6.24 14.02 14.11
CA GLN A 68 -5.85 14.13 15.51
C GLN A 68 -5.01 12.92 15.95
N CYS A 69 -5.46 11.70 15.64
CA CYS A 69 -4.75 10.47 15.98
C CYS A 69 -3.38 10.37 15.29
N LEU A 70 -3.30 10.68 13.99
CA LEU A 70 -2.03 10.68 13.26
C LEU A 70 -1.02 11.67 13.84
N SER A 71 -1.47 12.86 14.23
CA SER A 71 -0.60 13.87 14.86
C SER A 71 -0.14 13.46 16.25
N LEU A 72 -1.01 12.81 17.04
CA LEU A 72 -0.64 12.24 18.34
C LEU A 72 0.43 11.15 18.16
N PHE A 73 0.19 10.16 17.29
CA PHE A 73 1.14 9.08 17.05
C PHE A 73 2.47 9.58 16.49
N SER A 74 2.44 10.58 15.62
CA SER A 74 3.66 11.22 15.10
C SER A 74 4.49 11.85 16.22
N SER A 75 3.82 12.41 17.23
CA SER A 75 4.49 13.02 18.40
C SER A 75 5.22 11.99 19.27
N PHE A 76 4.79 10.72 19.27
CA PHE A 76 5.47 9.66 20.03
C PHE A 76 6.93 9.48 19.60
N LYS A 77 7.22 9.65 18.30
CA LYS A 77 8.59 9.55 17.78
C LYS A 77 9.47 10.65 18.34
N SER A 78 9.04 11.90 18.23
CA SER A 78 9.79 13.05 18.75
C SER A 78 10.02 12.96 20.26
N ILE A 79 9.02 12.51 21.02
CA ILE A 79 9.16 12.24 22.45
C ILE A 79 10.22 11.15 22.69
N SER A 80 10.17 10.06 21.93
CA SER A 80 11.08 8.92 22.08
C SER A 80 12.52 9.28 21.73
N GLU A 81 12.74 10.01 20.64
CA GLU A 81 14.04 10.57 20.25
C GLU A 81 14.61 11.42 21.39
N ARG A 82 13.81 12.32 21.96
CA ARG A 82 14.25 13.15 23.09
C ARG A 82 14.63 12.30 24.30
N LYS A 83 13.83 11.29 24.66
CA LYS A 83 14.15 10.37 25.77
C LYS A 83 15.43 9.58 25.50
N LEU A 84 15.66 9.17 24.25
CA LEU A 84 16.87 8.48 23.84
C LEU A 84 18.11 9.35 24.00
N THR A 85 18.04 10.65 23.67
CA THR A 85 19.16 11.61 23.93
C THR A 85 19.50 11.75 25.42
N LEU A 86 18.55 11.43 26.30
CA LEU A 86 18.73 11.44 27.75
C LEU A 86 19.14 10.04 28.29
N GLY A 87 19.51 9.11 27.41
CA GLY A 87 19.90 7.74 27.76
C GLY A 87 18.74 6.85 28.23
N LYS A 88 17.48 7.27 28.01
CA LYS A 88 16.29 6.52 28.42
C LYS A 88 15.76 5.66 27.28
N LYS A 89 15.37 4.42 27.59
CA LYS A 89 14.66 3.53 26.66
C LYS A 89 13.15 3.70 26.86
N THR A 90 12.41 3.81 25.77
CA THR A 90 10.95 4.03 25.79
C THR A 90 10.24 2.77 25.31
N ILE A 91 9.14 2.42 25.98
CA ILE A 91 8.21 1.36 25.56
C ILE A 91 6.84 2.01 25.37
N TRP A 92 6.27 1.87 24.18
CA TRP A 92 4.89 2.26 23.87
C TRP A 92 4.02 1.01 23.78
N MET A 93 2.92 0.99 24.53
CA MET A 93 1.88 -0.04 24.45
C MET A 93 0.60 0.63 23.96
N VAL A 94 0.12 0.24 22.79
CA VAL A 94 -1.03 0.85 22.12
C VAL A 94 -2.10 -0.20 21.88
N GLU A 95 -3.30 0.07 22.38
CA GLU A 95 -4.45 -0.81 22.18
C GLU A 95 -5.27 -0.33 20.98
N GLU A 96 -5.58 -1.25 20.07
CA GLU A 96 -6.45 -1.07 18.90
C GLU A 96 -6.33 0.30 18.21
N PRO A 97 -5.15 0.64 17.66
CA PRO A 97 -4.95 1.94 17.03
C PRO A 97 -5.92 2.22 15.88
N GLU A 98 -6.53 1.19 15.29
CA GLU A 98 -7.56 1.29 14.26
C GLU A 98 -8.90 1.89 14.73
N SER A 99 -9.26 1.79 16.02
CA SER A 99 -10.62 2.05 16.49
C SER A 99 -11.08 3.51 16.30
N PHE A 100 -10.13 4.43 16.13
CA PHE A 100 -10.39 5.86 15.90
C PHE A 100 -9.92 6.36 14.53
N LEU A 101 -9.48 5.45 13.65
CA LEU A 101 -8.95 5.77 12.34
C LEU A 101 -9.98 5.48 11.24
N HIS A 102 -10.09 6.40 10.29
CA HIS A 102 -10.74 6.08 9.02
C HIS A 102 -9.95 4.96 8.32
N PRO A 103 -10.59 3.94 7.72
CA PRO A 103 -9.90 2.77 7.14
C PRO A 103 -8.77 3.12 6.15
N SER A 104 -8.94 4.22 5.39
CA SER A 104 -7.90 4.71 4.46
C SER A 104 -6.61 5.18 5.14
N LEU A 105 -6.62 5.46 6.44
CA LEU A 105 -5.48 5.98 7.20
C LEU A 105 -4.70 4.89 7.94
N GLY A 106 -5.17 3.64 7.95
CA GLY A 106 -4.49 2.52 8.64
C GLY A 106 -3.06 2.32 8.15
N ARG A 107 -2.82 2.43 6.83
CA ARG A 107 -1.47 2.33 6.24
C ARG A 107 -0.54 3.45 6.71
N SER A 108 -1.03 4.69 6.74
CA SER A 108 -0.27 5.84 7.21
C SER A 108 0.08 5.70 8.69
N CYS A 109 -0.85 5.21 9.50
CA CYS A 109 -0.62 4.96 10.92
C CYS A 109 0.41 3.84 11.15
N ASN A 110 0.33 2.73 10.40
CA ASN A 110 1.35 1.68 10.46
C ASN A 110 2.75 2.22 10.08
N HIS A 111 2.84 3.12 9.08
CA HIS A 111 4.11 3.77 8.75
C HIS A 111 4.69 4.59 9.92
N ILE A 112 3.84 5.31 10.65
CA ILE A 112 4.27 6.04 11.86
C ILE A 112 4.81 5.07 12.91
N PHE A 113 4.13 3.95 13.18
CA PHE A 113 4.62 2.97 14.15
C PHE A 113 5.91 2.28 13.69
N LYS A 114 6.05 1.98 12.40
CA LYS A 114 7.33 1.49 11.83
C LYS A 114 8.47 2.47 12.09
N SER A 115 8.24 3.75 11.85
CA SER A 115 9.19 4.83 12.11
C SER A 115 9.48 5.04 13.60
N LEU A 116 8.51 4.76 14.48
CA LEU A 116 8.68 4.82 15.94
C LEU A 116 9.54 3.66 16.48
N MET A 117 9.47 2.48 15.86
CA MET A 117 10.26 1.31 16.25
C MET A 117 11.78 1.53 16.15
N ASP A 118 12.23 2.51 15.36
CA ASP A 118 13.64 2.88 15.24
C ASP A 118 14.21 3.47 16.54
N VAL A 119 13.36 4.05 17.40
CA VAL A 119 13.76 4.84 18.58
C VAL A 119 13.07 4.41 19.87
N ALA A 120 12.11 3.48 19.80
CA ALA A 120 11.38 2.95 20.95
C ALA A 120 10.94 1.49 20.69
N TYR A 121 10.66 0.76 21.77
CA TYR A 121 9.97 -0.53 21.67
C TYR A 121 8.46 -0.27 21.56
N VAL A 122 7.78 -0.91 20.62
CA VAL A 122 6.35 -0.70 20.38
C VAL A 122 5.62 -2.04 20.46
N LEU A 123 4.60 -2.11 21.31
CA LEU A 123 3.66 -3.22 21.42
C LEU A 123 2.28 -2.73 21.03
N ILE A 124 1.63 -3.43 20.09
CA ILE A 124 0.31 -3.07 19.59
C ILE A 124 -0.60 -4.28 19.73
N THR A 125 -1.81 -4.09 20.26
CA THR A 125 -2.91 -5.03 20.07
C THR A 125 -3.78 -4.54 18.91
N THR A 126 -4.24 -5.44 18.06
CA THR A 126 -5.00 -5.06 16.87
C THR A 126 -5.86 -6.23 16.39
N HIS A 127 -7.07 -5.88 15.98
CA HIS A 127 -7.98 -6.69 15.18
C HIS A 127 -7.84 -6.33 13.68
N SER A 128 -7.06 -5.32 13.35
CA SER A 128 -6.85 -4.88 11.98
C SER A 128 -5.58 -5.49 11.38
N LEU A 129 -5.76 -6.22 10.28
CA LEU A 129 -4.66 -6.73 9.47
C LEU A 129 -3.73 -5.61 8.96
N SER A 130 -4.17 -4.34 8.94
CA SER A 130 -3.35 -3.20 8.52
C SER A 130 -2.15 -2.93 9.45
N PHE A 131 -2.21 -3.42 10.69
CA PHE A 131 -1.15 -3.27 11.70
C PHE A 131 -0.31 -4.53 11.89
N VAL A 132 -0.59 -5.60 11.13
CA VAL A 132 0.19 -6.85 11.19
C VAL A 132 1.56 -6.65 10.52
N SER A 133 2.63 -6.97 11.27
CA SER A 133 4.02 -6.81 10.82
C SER A 133 4.40 -7.74 9.67
N ASP A 134 5.28 -7.27 8.77
CA ASP A 134 5.84 -8.07 7.66
C ASP A 134 6.77 -9.19 8.17
N GLU A 135 7.30 -9.01 9.38
CA GLU A 135 8.13 -10.01 10.05
C GLU A 135 7.30 -10.90 10.97
N PRO A 136 7.24 -12.23 10.74
CA PRO A 136 6.44 -13.15 11.54
C PRO A 136 6.85 -13.20 13.02
N SER A 137 8.14 -13.00 13.31
CA SER A 137 8.71 -12.95 14.66
C SER A 137 8.16 -11.81 15.52
N LYS A 138 7.58 -10.78 14.89
CA LYS A 138 6.97 -9.61 15.55
C LYS A 138 5.46 -9.80 15.78
N ILE A 139 4.91 -10.98 15.46
CA ILE A 139 3.48 -11.28 15.61
C ILE A 139 3.27 -12.31 16.71
N ILE A 140 2.38 -11.99 17.64
CA ILE A 140 1.92 -12.90 18.70
C ILE A 140 0.39 -12.96 18.57
N GLU A 141 -0.12 -14.13 18.19
CA GLU A 141 -1.56 -14.38 18.23
C GLU A 141 -1.97 -14.78 19.64
N LEU A 142 -3.11 -14.27 20.10
CA LEU A 142 -3.77 -14.69 21.34
C LEU A 142 -5.07 -15.41 20.98
N TYR A 143 -5.27 -16.61 21.52
CA TYR A 143 -6.47 -17.42 21.29
C TYR A 143 -6.91 -18.10 22.59
N LYS A 144 -8.16 -18.59 22.63
CA LYS A 144 -8.64 -19.44 23.74
C LYS A 144 -8.57 -20.91 23.33
N ASP A 145 -8.02 -21.76 24.18
CA ASP A 145 -8.08 -23.21 23.99
C ASP A 145 -9.48 -23.77 24.32
N ASP A 146 -9.69 -25.08 24.11
CA ASP A 146 -10.97 -25.77 24.36
C ASP A 146 -11.43 -25.67 25.83
N ALA A 147 -10.52 -25.37 26.76
CA ALA A 147 -10.81 -25.15 28.17
C ALA A 147 -11.12 -23.67 28.49
N GLY A 148 -11.13 -22.79 27.48
CA GLY A 148 -11.41 -21.37 27.62
C GLY A 148 -10.23 -20.53 28.14
N VAL A 149 -9.01 -21.10 28.20
CA VAL A 149 -7.82 -20.43 28.71
C VAL A 149 -7.10 -19.70 27.58
N THR A 150 -6.72 -18.44 27.80
CA THR A 150 -5.93 -17.68 26.83
C THR A 150 -4.53 -18.25 26.69
N LYS A 151 -4.13 -18.53 25.45
CA LYS A 151 -2.80 -19.00 25.06
C LYS A 151 -2.22 -18.08 24.00
N ASP A 152 -0.90 -18.01 23.94
CA ASP A 152 -0.19 -17.35 22.84
C ASP A 152 0.26 -18.36 21.78
N LYS A 153 0.28 -17.90 20.53
CA LYS A 153 0.79 -18.65 19.39
C LYS A 153 1.73 -17.76 18.60
N LYS A 154 2.96 -18.22 18.46
CA LYS A 154 3.95 -17.59 17.58
C LYS A 154 3.85 -18.22 16.20
N HIS A 155 4.02 -17.41 15.18
CA HIS A 155 3.99 -17.87 13.80
C HIS A 155 5.37 -17.84 13.18
N GLU A 156 5.83 -18.97 12.66
CA GLU A 156 7.07 -19.03 11.87
C GLU A 156 6.93 -18.32 10.51
N LYS A 157 5.70 -18.24 10.00
CA LYS A 157 5.36 -17.65 8.71
C LYS A 157 4.20 -16.68 8.86
N ARG A 158 4.33 -15.48 8.26
CA ARG A 158 3.29 -14.43 8.27
C ARG A 158 1.96 -14.96 7.77
N PHE A 159 2.01 -15.87 6.80
CA PHE A 159 0.85 -16.57 6.26
C PHE A 159 -0.03 -17.22 7.35
N ASN A 160 0.59 -17.95 8.28
CA ASN A 160 -0.15 -18.62 9.35
C ASN A 160 -0.77 -17.60 10.31
N ALA A 161 -0.09 -16.47 10.55
CA ALA A 161 -0.60 -15.40 11.39
C ALA A 161 -1.82 -14.72 10.76
N VAL A 162 -1.71 -14.32 9.50
CA VAL A 162 -2.79 -13.67 8.75
C VAL A 162 -3.98 -14.61 8.58
N ALA A 163 -3.75 -15.90 8.31
CA ALA A 163 -4.83 -16.89 8.19
C ALA A 163 -5.59 -17.09 9.51
N SER A 164 -4.87 -17.20 10.63
CA SER A 164 -5.45 -17.40 11.96
C SER A 164 -6.19 -16.15 12.46
N ILE A 165 -5.59 -14.96 12.29
CA ILE A 165 -6.24 -13.67 12.57
C ILE A 165 -7.52 -13.52 11.74
N ARG A 166 -7.50 -13.91 10.47
CA ARG A 166 -8.69 -13.90 9.60
C ARG A 166 -9.78 -14.84 10.09
N GLU A 167 -9.45 -16.09 10.42
CA GLU A 167 -10.41 -17.08 10.89
C GLU A 167 -11.13 -16.59 12.16
N ASN A 168 -10.38 -15.96 13.06
CA ASN A 168 -10.92 -15.36 14.28
C ASN A 168 -11.73 -14.08 14.05
N LEU A 169 -11.42 -13.28 13.01
CA LEU A 169 -12.11 -12.02 12.72
C LEU A 169 -13.29 -12.12 11.75
N GLY A 170 -13.38 -13.21 10.97
CA GLY A 170 -14.43 -13.39 9.97
C GLY A 170 -14.35 -12.46 8.75
N VAL A 171 -13.21 -11.79 8.51
CA VAL A 171 -13.05 -10.77 7.44
C VAL A 171 -12.63 -11.41 6.11
N ARG A 172 -13.20 -10.95 4.98
CA ARG A 172 -12.87 -11.44 3.63
C ARG A 172 -11.54 -10.88 3.14
N PHE A 173 -10.73 -11.69 2.45
CA PHE A 173 -9.42 -11.28 1.92
C PHE A 173 -9.51 -10.17 0.85
N SER A 174 -10.68 -10.04 0.20
CA SER A 174 -11.02 -8.97 -0.75
C SER A 174 -10.93 -7.57 -0.13
N ASP A 175 -11.39 -7.46 1.11
CA ASP A 175 -11.52 -6.18 1.82
C ASP A 175 -10.13 -5.67 2.25
N PHE A 176 -9.19 -6.58 2.48
CA PHE A 176 -7.80 -6.29 2.85
C PHE A 176 -6.97 -5.69 1.70
N PHE A 177 -7.19 -6.12 0.46
CA PHE A 177 -6.50 -5.55 -0.71
C PHE A 177 -7.28 -4.45 -1.41
N ASN A 178 -8.45 -4.05 -0.87
CA ASN A 178 -9.39 -3.17 -1.55
C ASN A 178 -9.76 -3.70 -2.96
N ILE A 179 -9.84 -5.02 -3.10
CA ILE A 179 -10.24 -5.68 -4.35
C ILE A 179 -11.73 -5.96 -4.21
N SER A 180 -12.54 -4.94 -4.54
CA SER A 180 -14.00 -5.02 -4.43
C SER A 180 -14.66 -5.87 -5.54
N SER A 181 -13.95 -6.10 -6.65
CA SER A 181 -14.49 -6.75 -7.85
C SER A 181 -13.59 -7.86 -8.39
N SER A 182 -12.41 -7.53 -8.90
CA SER A 182 -11.49 -8.41 -9.61
C SER A 182 -10.06 -7.86 -9.55
N ALA A 183 -9.03 -8.72 -9.65
CA ALA A 183 -7.64 -8.27 -9.66
C ALA A 183 -6.74 -8.97 -10.67
N VAL A 184 -5.74 -8.22 -11.13
CA VAL A 184 -4.63 -8.70 -11.95
C VAL A 184 -3.34 -8.45 -11.20
N PHE A 185 -2.58 -9.51 -10.95
CA PHE A 185 -1.30 -9.45 -10.26
C PHE A 185 -0.16 -9.56 -11.26
N VAL A 186 0.74 -8.60 -11.23
CA VAL A 186 1.90 -8.52 -12.14
C VAL A 186 3.20 -8.57 -11.36
N GLU A 187 4.31 -8.82 -12.03
CA GLU A 187 5.60 -8.99 -11.37
C GLU A 187 6.13 -7.66 -10.81
N GLY A 188 6.18 -6.61 -11.62
CA GLY A 188 6.78 -5.33 -11.27
C GLY A 188 5.94 -4.09 -11.58
N ILE A 189 6.43 -2.96 -11.07
CA ILE A 189 5.80 -1.64 -11.21
C ILE A 189 5.65 -1.20 -12.67
N THR A 190 6.61 -1.53 -13.54
CA THR A 190 6.57 -1.19 -14.97
C THR A 190 5.47 -1.94 -15.70
N ASP A 191 5.24 -3.19 -15.36
CA ASP A 191 4.21 -4.04 -15.99
C ASP A 191 2.83 -3.49 -15.69
N LYS A 192 2.62 -3.09 -14.43
CA LYS A 192 1.42 -2.39 -13.97
C LYS A 192 1.22 -1.10 -14.77
N GLN A 193 2.26 -0.29 -14.88
CA GLN A 193 2.19 0.99 -15.60
C GLN A 193 1.88 0.80 -17.09
N TYR A 194 2.45 -0.21 -17.75
CA TYR A 194 2.13 -0.52 -19.14
C TYR A 194 0.66 -0.91 -19.30
N ILE A 195 0.16 -1.84 -18.49
CA ILE A 195 -1.23 -2.29 -18.55
C ILE A 195 -2.20 -1.12 -18.32
N GLU A 196 -2.01 -0.35 -17.24
CA GLU A 196 -2.87 0.79 -16.91
C GLU A 196 -2.83 1.87 -18.00
N SER A 197 -1.65 2.18 -18.54
CA SER A 197 -1.49 3.21 -19.57
C SER A 197 -2.10 2.80 -20.91
N ILE A 198 -1.94 1.54 -21.32
CA ILE A 198 -2.51 1.04 -22.57
C ILE A 198 -4.03 0.91 -22.47
N LEU A 199 -4.55 0.45 -21.33
CA LEU A 199 -6.00 0.48 -21.08
C LEU A 199 -6.52 1.91 -21.15
N LYS A 200 -5.82 2.89 -20.58
CA LYS A 200 -6.21 4.30 -20.70
C LYS A 200 -6.23 4.78 -22.15
N LEU A 201 -5.14 4.57 -22.91
CA LEU A 201 -5.06 4.99 -24.31
C LEU A 201 -6.18 4.37 -25.16
N THR A 202 -6.42 3.07 -24.98
CA THR A 202 -7.49 2.35 -25.70
C THR A 202 -8.90 2.71 -25.22
N SER A 203 -9.07 3.36 -24.07
CA SER A 203 -10.38 3.82 -23.59
C SER A 203 -10.86 5.10 -24.28
N GLU A 204 -9.92 5.86 -24.86
CA GLU A 204 -10.18 7.12 -25.56
C GLU A 204 -10.53 6.90 -27.04
N ASP A 205 -10.39 5.66 -27.52
CA ASP A 205 -10.64 5.26 -28.91
C ASP A 205 -12.00 4.57 -29.08
N ASP A 206 -12.74 4.93 -30.13
CA ASP A 206 -14.11 4.45 -30.34
C ASP A 206 -14.22 2.94 -30.60
N GLU A 207 -13.20 2.32 -31.19
CA GLU A 207 -13.16 0.89 -31.48
C GLU A 207 -12.85 0.08 -30.21
N PHE A 208 -11.94 0.60 -29.37
CA PHE A 208 -11.42 -0.14 -28.22
C PHE A 208 -12.04 0.25 -26.86
N LYS A 209 -12.81 1.34 -26.78
CA LYS A 209 -13.38 1.84 -25.51
C LYS A 209 -14.22 0.81 -24.75
N ASN A 210 -14.99 0.01 -25.48
CA ASN A 210 -15.90 -0.98 -24.89
C ASN A 210 -15.26 -2.37 -24.77
N ARG A 211 -13.99 -2.52 -25.16
CA ARG A 211 -13.27 -3.79 -25.05
C ARG A 211 -12.74 -4.02 -23.65
N TRP A 212 -12.63 -5.30 -23.28
CA TRP A 212 -12.07 -5.76 -22.02
C TRP A 212 -12.75 -5.20 -20.74
N PRO A 213 -14.09 -5.28 -20.62
CA PRO A 213 -14.82 -4.69 -19.50
C PRO A 213 -14.43 -5.28 -18.12
N PHE A 214 -14.05 -6.55 -18.04
CA PHE A 214 -13.63 -7.19 -16.79
C PHE A 214 -12.20 -6.78 -16.41
N LEU A 215 -11.31 -6.68 -17.39
CA LEU A 215 -9.96 -6.18 -17.17
C LEU A 215 -9.97 -4.69 -16.79
N ARG A 216 -10.75 -3.85 -17.47
CA ARG A 216 -10.87 -2.41 -17.17
C ARG A 216 -11.43 -2.13 -15.78
N SER A 217 -12.25 -3.04 -15.24
CA SER A 217 -12.80 -2.94 -13.90
C SER A 217 -11.97 -3.67 -12.83
N ALA A 218 -10.91 -4.38 -13.24
CA ALA A 218 -10.01 -5.08 -12.33
C ALA A 218 -8.94 -4.14 -11.78
N LYS A 219 -8.56 -4.38 -10.52
CA LYS A 219 -7.42 -3.70 -9.90
C LYS A 219 -6.11 -4.36 -10.33
N VAL A 220 -5.18 -3.58 -10.87
CA VAL A 220 -3.83 -4.07 -11.21
C VAL A 220 -2.88 -3.76 -10.05
N ASP A 221 -2.29 -4.79 -9.46
CA ASP A 221 -1.32 -4.68 -8.36
C ASP A 221 0.01 -5.38 -8.73
N GLU A 222 1.11 -4.80 -8.25
CA GLU A 222 2.48 -5.27 -8.48
C GLU A 222 3.11 -5.78 -7.17
N PHE A 223 4.16 -6.60 -7.28
CA PHE A 223 4.75 -7.28 -6.13
C PHE A 223 6.27 -7.10 -6.01
N GLY A 224 6.88 -6.18 -6.75
CA GLY A 224 8.31 -5.89 -6.66
C GLY A 224 9.22 -7.01 -7.16
N GLY A 225 8.70 -7.89 -8.03
CA GLY A 225 9.42 -8.95 -8.71
C GLY A 225 8.71 -10.31 -8.69
N VAL A 226 9.16 -11.20 -9.59
CA VAL A 226 8.60 -12.54 -9.76
C VAL A 226 8.64 -13.40 -8.49
N SER A 227 9.71 -13.28 -7.69
CA SER A 227 9.90 -14.10 -6.49
C SER A 227 8.93 -13.70 -5.37
N GLN A 228 8.69 -12.40 -5.24
CA GLN A 228 7.76 -11.82 -4.29
C GLN A 228 6.32 -12.13 -4.69
N LEU A 229 5.98 -12.00 -5.97
CA LEU A 229 4.70 -12.46 -6.52
C LEU A 229 4.48 -13.95 -6.22
N GLY A 230 5.48 -14.79 -6.49
CA GLY A 230 5.41 -16.22 -6.20
C GLY A 230 5.25 -16.52 -4.71
N GLY A 231 5.96 -15.79 -3.84
CA GLY A 231 5.80 -15.89 -2.39
C GLY A 231 4.39 -15.52 -1.93
N PHE A 232 3.85 -14.43 -2.47
CA PHE A 232 2.49 -13.98 -2.21
C PHE A 232 1.45 -15.00 -2.65
N LEU A 233 1.52 -15.48 -3.89
CA LEU A 233 0.59 -16.46 -4.43
C LEU A 233 0.61 -17.76 -3.62
N LYS A 234 1.79 -18.28 -3.25
CA LYS A 234 1.92 -19.51 -2.43
C LYS A 234 1.15 -19.45 -1.11
N GLY A 235 1.04 -18.26 -0.53
CA GLY A 235 0.28 -18.02 0.69
C GLY A 235 -1.18 -17.71 0.42
N CYS A 236 -1.46 -16.74 -0.43
CA CYS A 236 -2.76 -16.09 -0.45
C CYS A 236 -3.70 -16.60 -1.55
N TYR A 237 -3.17 -17.22 -2.61
CA TYR A 237 -3.93 -17.51 -3.83
C TYR A 237 -5.15 -18.40 -3.57
N GLU A 238 -5.02 -19.43 -2.74
CA GLU A 238 -6.12 -20.37 -2.45
C GLU A 238 -7.35 -19.66 -1.86
N PHE A 239 -7.12 -18.66 -1.02
CA PHE A 239 -8.18 -17.93 -0.34
C PHE A 239 -8.76 -16.88 -1.27
N ILE A 240 -7.90 -16.10 -1.92
CA ILE A 240 -8.33 -15.01 -2.80
C ILE A 240 -9.13 -15.55 -3.99
N SER A 241 -8.65 -16.63 -4.62
CA SER A 241 -9.28 -17.20 -5.82
C SER A 241 -10.69 -17.77 -5.60
N LYS A 242 -11.09 -18.04 -4.35
CA LYS A 242 -12.44 -18.49 -3.99
C LYS A 242 -13.43 -17.34 -3.86
N ASP A 243 -12.95 -16.16 -3.44
CA ASP A 243 -13.81 -15.02 -3.13
C ASP A 243 -13.86 -13.99 -4.27
N VAL A 244 -12.77 -13.87 -5.03
CA VAL A 244 -12.54 -12.82 -6.02
C VAL A 244 -11.93 -13.39 -7.31
N PRO A 245 -12.38 -12.96 -8.50
CA PRO A 245 -11.72 -13.24 -9.77
C PRO A 245 -10.31 -12.65 -9.79
N VAL A 246 -9.30 -13.51 -9.80
CA VAL A 246 -7.90 -13.10 -9.80
C VAL A 246 -7.10 -13.84 -10.86
N ILE A 247 -6.29 -13.08 -11.59
CA ILE A 247 -5.37 -13.54 -12.62
C ILE A 247 -3.95 -13.07 -12.31
N SER A 248 -2.96 -13.96 -12.44
CA SER A 248 -1.55 -13.60 -12.33
C SER A 248 -0.90 -13.53 -13.71
N VAL A 249 -0.22 -12.43 -14.02
CA VAL A 249 0.52 -12.24 -15.26
C VAL A 249 2.00 -12.41 -14.97
N PHE A 250 2.64 -13.31 -15.72
CA PHE A 250 4.07 -13.58 -15.66
C PHE A 250 4.73 -13.18 -16.96
N ASP A 251 5.96 -12.70 -16.83
CA ASP A 251 6.86 -12.55 -17.96
C ASP A 251 7.13 -13.93 -18.58
N GLY A 252 7.36 -13.95 -19.88
CA GLY A 252 7.73 -15.16 -20.60
C GLY A 252 9.24 -15.42 -20.59
N ASP A 253 10.01 -14.62 -19.86
CA ASP A 253 11.43 -14.81 -19.68
C ASP A 253 11.75 -16.03 -18.79
N GLU A 254 13.03 -16.34 -18.63
CA GLU A 254 13.46 -17.51 -17.85
C GLU A 254 12.99 -17.45 -16.38
N ALA A 255 12.97 -16.26 -15.78
CA ALA A 255 12.62 -16.07 -14.39
C ALA A 255 11.10 -16.27 -14.16
N GLY A 256 10.27 -15.65 -15.00
CA GLY A 256 8.83 -15.82 -15.03
C GLY A 256 8.41 -17.27 -15.28
N VAL A 257 9.00 -17.92 -16.29
CA VAL A 257 8.74 -19.33 -16.63
C VAL A 257 9.10 -20.27 -15.47
N LYS A 258 10.25 -20.03 -14.82
CA LYS A 258 10.70 -20.85 -13.69
C LYS A 258 9.77 -20.72 -12.49
N GLU A 259 9.37 -19.51 -12.12
CA GLU A 259 8.51 -19.31 -10.95
C GLU A 259 7.08 -19.77 -11.19
N ARG A 260 6.48 -19.51 -12.37
CA ARG A 260 5.14 -20.06 -12.69
C ARG A 260 5.13 -21.59 -12.63
N THR A 261 6.17 -22.25 -13.13
CA THR A 261 6.25 -23.73 -13.15
C THR A 261 6.37 -24.29 -11.73
N ARG A 262 7.12 -23.59 -10.86
CA ARG A 262 7.18 -23.90 -9.43
C ARG A 262 5.83 -23.72 -8.74
N LEU A 263 5.11 -22.66 -9.06
CA LEU A 263 3.76 -22.40 -8.52
C LEU A 263 2.78 -23.48 -8.97
N GLN A 264 2.74 -23.81 -10.26
CA GLN A 264 1.90 -24.90 -10.78
C GLN A 264 2.18 -26.22 -10.05
N SER A 265 3.47 -26.55 -9.87
CA SER A 265 3.87 -27.76 -9.13
C SER A 265 3.45 -27.71 -7.66
N TYR A 266 3.58 -26.55 -7.00
CA TYR A 266 3.20 -26.35 -5.61
C TYR A 266 1.69 -26.47 -5.40
N PHE A 267 0.89 -25.80 -6.24
CA PHE A 267 -0.56 -25.85 -6.16
C PHE A 267 -1.11 -27.22 -6.57
N GLY A 268 -0.51 -27.87 -7.57
CA GLY A 268 -0.85 -29.24 -7.94
C GLY A 268 -0.71 -30.23 -6.78
N LYS A 269 0.37 -30.12 -5.98
CA LYS A 269 0.55 -30.94 -4.76
C LYS A 269 -0.51 -30.70 -3.70
N LYS A 270 -1.08 -29.50 -3.65
CA LYS A 270 -2.15 -29.12 -2.72
C LYS A 270 -3.56 -29.31 -3.30
N GLN A 271 -3.67 -29.86 -4.51
CA GLN A 271 -4.94 -29.97 -5.26
C GLN A 271 -5.64 -28.61 -5.46
N ILE A 272 -4.86 -27.54 -5.56
CA ILE A 272 -5.34 -26.19 -5.88
C ILE A 272 -5.18 -25.98 -7.38
N ARG A 273 -6.25 -25.51 -8.04
CA ARG A 273 -6.24 -25.22 -9.47
C ARG A 273 -5.35 -24.01 -9.76
N PHE A 274 -4.40 -24.17 -10.68
CA PHE A 274 -3.52 -23.09 -11.14
C PHE A 274 -3.09 -23.33 -12.60
N GLU A 275 -4.01 -23.07 -13.53
CA GLU A 275 -3.93 -23.41 -14.95
C GLU A 275 -3.57 -22.22 -15.84
N SER A 276 -2.88 -22.51 -16.95
CA SER A 276 -2.54 -21.51 -17.98
C SER A 276 -3.79 -20.94 -18.61
N ASN A 277 -3.77 -19.63 -18.89
CA ASN A 277 -4.84 -18.85 -19.53
C ASN A 277 -6.18 -18.86 -18.77
N LYS A 278 -6.13 -19.26 -17.50
CA LYS A 278 -7.29 -19.37 -16.61
C LYS A 278 -6.98 -18.77 -15.25
N ASP A 279 -5.85 -19.13 -14.68
CA ASP A 279 -5.40 -18.68 -13.37
C ASP A 279 -4.16 -17.79 -13.45
N TYR A 280 -3.29 -18.11 -14.41
CA TYR A 280 -2.16 -17.28 -14.78
C TYR A 280 -2.03 -17.17 -16.29
N ILE A 281 -1.34 -16.12 -16.73
CA ILE A 281 -1.05 -15.83 -18.14
C ILE A 281 0.44 -15.57 -18.26
N SER A 282 1.04 -16.10 -19.32
CA SER A 282 2.42 -15.78 -19.71
C SER A 282 2.35 -14.90 -20.96
N VAL A 283 2.99 -13.74 -20.91
CA VAL A 283 2.82 -12.68 -21.93
C VAL A 283 3.27 -13.11 -23.33
N ARG A 284 4.57 -13.34 -23.52
CA ARG A 284 5.18 -13.78 -24.79
C ARG A 284 6.39 -14.65 -24.46
N SER A 285 6.43 -15.87 -24.99
CA SER A 285 7.53 -16.82 -24.71
C SER A 285 8.89 -16.21 -25.02
N GLY A 286 9.79 -16.22 -24.05
CA GLY A 286 11.14 -15.65 -24.12
C GLY A 286 11.23 -14.17 -23.74
N PHE A 287 10.12 -13.43 -23.67
CA PHE A 287 10.14 -11.98 -23.47
C PHE A 287 9.51 -11.57 -22.14
N ALA A 288 10.05 -10.51 -21.56
CA ALA A 288 9.33 -9.70 -20.59
C ALA A 288 8.17 -8.94 -21.25
N ILE A 289 7.32 -8.28 -20.46
CA ILE A 289 6.13 -7.58 -20.95
C ILE A 289 6.43 -6.54 -22.05
N GLU A 290 7.63 -5.95 -22.06
CA GLU A 290 8.11 -5.03 -23.09
C GLU A 290 8.13 -5.66 -24.49
N GLY A 291 8.28 -6.98 -24.58
CA GLY A 291 8.22 -7.72 -25.85
C GLY A 291 6.83 -7.80 -26.47
N LEU A 292 5.79 -7.27 -25.82
CA LEU A 292 4.46 -7.09 -26.42
C LEU A 292 4.39 -5.90 -27.37
N PHE A 293 5.34 -4.96 -27.32
CA PHE A 293 5.39 -3.89 -28.30
C PHE A 293 5.83 -4.41 -29.69
N PRO A 294 5.46 -3.71 -30.77
CA PRO A 294 5.94 -4.01 -32.12
C PRO A 294 7.46 -4.03 -32.26
N ASP A 295 7.98 -4.83 -33.19
CA ASP A 295 9.43 -5.01 -33.36
C ASP A 295 10.12 -3.76 -33.92
N ASP A 296 9.40 -2.89 -34.63
CA ASP A 296 9.88 -1.57 -35.06
C ASP A 296 10.06 -0.61 -33.87
N PHE A 297 9.17 -0.66 -32.86
CA PHE A 297 9.31 0.15 -31.64
C PHE A 297 10.55 -0.27 -30.86
N ILE A 298 10.73 -1.58 -30.71
CA ILE A 298 11.86 -2.16 -29.97
C ILE A 298 13.17 -1.90 -30.74
N SER A 299 13.17 -2.07 -32.07
CA SER A 299 14.33 -1.74 -32.93
C SER A 299 14.76 -0.29 -32.76
N ASP A 300 13.81 0.65 -32.85
CA ASP A 300 14.11 2.08 -32.72
C ASP A 300 14.65 2.42 -31.32
N ALA A 301 14.10 1.81 -30.26
CA ALA A 301 14.63 1.97 -28.91
C ALA A 301 16.08 1.45 -28.79
N MET A 302 16.38 0.30 -29.39
CA MET A 302 17.72 -0.28 -29.38
C MET A 302 18.73 0.54 -30.19
N GLU A 303 18.30 1.15 -31.29
CA GLU A 303 19.16 1.97 -32.16
C GLU A 303 19.42 3.36 -31.57
N THR A 304 18.38 4.02 -31.03
CA THR A 304 18.50 5.35 -30.42
C THR A 304 19.11 5.31 -29.02
N HIS A 305 18.86 4.23 -28.27
CA HIS A 305 19.26 4.10 -26.88
C HIS A 305 19.87 2.71 -26.56
N PRO A 306 20.98 2.31 -27.22
CA PRO A 306 21.59 0.98 -27.02
C PRO A 306 22.00 0.74 -25.57
N SER A 307 22.35 1.81 -24.83
CA SER A 307 22.73 1.73 -23.41
C SER A 307 21.61 1.27 -22.47
N TRP A 308 20.35 1.19 -22.91
CA TRP A 308 19.24 0.69 -22.09
C TRP A 308 19.16 -0.83 -22.04
N PHE A 309 19.79 -1.51 -23.00
CA PHE A 309 19.69 -2.95 -23.19
C PHE A 309 20.94 -3.65 -22.66
N ILE A 310 20.77 -4.91 -22.24
CA ILE A 310 21.86 -5.81 -21.88
C ILE A 310 22.12 -6.69 -23.10
N GLY A 311 23.23 -6.41 -23.79
CA GLY A 311 23.51 -6.99 -25.11
C GLY A 311 23.10 -6.07 -26.26
N GLY A 312 23.41 -6.48 -27.49
CA GLY A 312 23.03 -5.75 -28.70
C GLY A 312 21.71 -6.23 -29.29
N LYS A 313 21.25 -5.55 -30.35
CA LYS A 313 20.11 -5.99 -31.17
C LYS A 313 20.42 -7.36 -31.75
N SER A 314 19.50 -8.31 -31.57
CA SER A 314 19.56 -9.65 -32.14
C SER A 314 18.23 -9.94 -32.85
N VAL A 315 18.32 -10.47 -34.06
CA VAL A 315 17.16 -10.80 -34.91
C VAL A 315 17.35 -12.19 -35.50
N ASP A 316 16.25 -12.88 -35.76
CA ASP A 316 16.27 -14.15 -36.47
C ASP A 316 16.42 -13.98 -37.99
N ALA A 317 16.36 -15.08 -38.74
CA ALA A 317 16.51 -15.07 -40.20
C ALA A 317 15.37 -14.34 -40.94
N ASP A 318 14.25 -14.08 -40.26
CA ASP A 318 13.08 -13.35 -40.77
C ASP A 318 13.04 -11.88 -40.26
N ASP A 319 14.17 -11.37 -39.74
CA ASP A 319 14.32 -10.04 -39.14
C ASP A 319 13.43 -9.80 -37.90
N VAL A 320 12.91 -10.86 -37.27
CA VAL A 320 12.12 -10.76 -36.04
C VAL A 320 13.06 -10.60 -34.86
N ILE A 321 12.76 -9.63 -33.98
CA ILE A 321 13.55 -9.40 -32.77
C ILE A 321 13.51 -10.64 -31.88
N GLU A 322 14.70 -11.08 -31.46
CA GLU A 322 14.89 -12.13 -30.48
C GLU A 322 14.73 -11.62 -29.03
N PRO A 323 14.52 -12.51 -28.05
CA PRO A 323 14.49 -12.15 -26.63
C PRO A 323 15.60 -11.20 -26.18
N PHE A 324 15.22 -10.10 -25.54
CA PHE A 324 16.17 -9.09 -25.04
C PHE A 324 15.97 -8.82 -23.55
N LYS A 325 16.98 -8.22 -22.93
CA LYS A 325 16.93 -7.76 -21.54
C LYS A 325 17.19 -6.26 -21.46
N VAL A 326 16.46 -5.59 -20.58
CA VAL A 326 16.59 -4.16 -20.30
C VAL A 326 17.26 -3.99 -18.95
N GLN A 327 18.12 -3.00 -18.81
CA GLN A 327 18.71 -2.66 -17.51
C GLN A 327 17.62 -2.18 -16.55
N ASP A 328 17.62 -2.67 -15.31
CA ASP A 328 16.56 -2.37 -14.32
C ASP A 328 16.36 -0.86 -14.10
N ASN A 329 17.46 -0.09 -14.04
CA ASN A 329 17.41 1.37 -13.89
C ASN A 329 16.96 2.13 -15.15
N LYS A 330 16.77 1.44 -16.28
CA LYS A 330 16.31 2.01 -17.57
C LYS A 330 14.92 1.56 -17.97
N LYS A 331 14.28 0.63 -17.25
CA LYS A 331 12.91 0.19 -17.56
C LYS A 331 11.91 1.34 -17.61
N THR A 332 11.98 2.30 -16.70
CA THR A 332 11.13 3.50 -16.72
C THR A 332 11.38 4.40 -17.94
N ASN A 333 12.62 4.49 -18.41
CA ASN A 333 12.95 5.25 -19.64
C ASN A 333 12.31 4.58 -20.85
N LEU A 334 12.45 3.26 -20.96
CA LEU A 334 11.85 2.48 -22.04
C LEU A 334 10.32 2.53 -22.01
N LEU A 335 9.72 2.49 -20.82
CA LEU A 335 8.28 2.67 -20.62
C LEU A 335 7.79 4.00 -21.20
N ASN A 336 8.43 5.10 -20.82
CA ASN A 336 8.05 6.42 -21.34
C ASN A 336 8.24 6.50 -22.86
N PHE A 337 9.32 5.93 -23.39
CA PHE A 337 9.59 5.90 -24.83
C PHE A 337 8.50 5.16 -25.62
N PHE A 338 8.10 3.96 -25.19
CA PHE A 338 7.03 3.22 -25.86
C PHE A 338 5.68 3.90 -25.73
N LEU A 339 5.35 4.45 -24.55
CA LEU A 339 4.07 5.15 -24.37
C LEU A 339 3.97 6.42 -25.21
N GLU A 340 5.07 7.16 -25.41
CA GLU A 340 5.12 8.28 -26.35
C GLU A 340 4.86 7.82 -27.79
N LYS A 341 5.51 6.73 -28.25
CA LYS A 341 5.23 6.16 -29.57
C LYS A 341 3.77 5.73 -29.74
N CYS A 342 3.18 5.12 -28.71
CA CYS A 342 1.76 4.72 -28.74
C CYS A 342 0.79 5.91 -28.85
N ARG A 343 1.16 7.09 -28.33
CA ARG A 343 0.33 8.30 -28.42
C ARG A 343 0.32 8.93 -29.81
N VAL A 344 1.43 8.81 -30.54
CA VAL A 344 1.58 9.45 -31.86
C VAL A 344 1.21 8.55 -33.03
N GLN A 345 1.02 7.24 -32.79
CA GLN A 345 0.63 6.27 -33.83
C GLN A 345 -0.77 5.71 -33.60
N PRO A 346 -1.50 5.36 -34.68
CA PRO A 346 -2.81 4.70 -34.58
C PRO A 346 -2.73 3.40 -33.76
N ILE A 347 -3.74 3.15 -32.91
CA ILE A 347 -3.79 1.99 -32.01
C ILE A 347 -3.66 0.67 -32.78
N CYS A 348 -4.33 0.56 -33.93
CA CYS A 348 -4.28 -0.62 -34.79
C CYS A 348 -2.85 -0.98 -35.26
N GLY A 349 -1.92 -0.02 -35.27
CA GLY A 349 -0.52 -0.24 -35.66
C GLY A 349 0.31 -0.97 -34.60
N TRP A 350 -0.07 -0.89 -33.31
CA TRP A 350 0.77 -1.42 -32.22
C TRP A 350 0.05 -2.34 -31.23
N ILE A 351 -1.29 -2.40 -31.22
CA ILE A 351 -2.06 -3.10 -30.20
C ILE A 351 -2.09 -4.63 -30.36
N SER A 352 -1.78 -5.18 -31.54
CA SER A 352 -2.05 -6.58 -31.90
C SER A 352 -1.63 -7.63 -30.84
N ARG A 353 -0.41 -7.52 -30.29
CA ARG A 353 0.09 -8.45 -29.26
C ARG A 353 -0.55 -8.19 -27.88
N TRP A 354 -0.71 -6.92 -27.52
CA TRP A 354 -1.42 -6.50 -26.30
C TRP A 354 -2.86 -6.97 -26.28
N GLU A 355 -3.57 -6.83 -27.40
CA GLU A 355 -4.94 -7.30 -27.56
C GLU A 355 -5.07 -8.80 -27.28
N LYS A 356 -4.15 -9.63 -27.77
CA LYS A 356 -4.16 -11.07 -27.49
C LYS A 356 -4.06 -11.35 -25.99
N VAL A 357 -3.14 -10.68 -25.29
CA VAL A 357 -2.97 -10.83 -23.84
C VAL A 357 -4.22 -10.34 -23.10
N PHE A 358 -4.73 -9.16 -23.45
CA PHE A 358 -5.91 -8.56 -22.81
C PHE A 358 -7.18 -9.39 -23.04
N ASN A 359 -7.36 -9.98 -24.23
CA ASN A 359 -8.47 -10.89 -24.50
C ASN A 359 -8.44 -12.11 -23.57
N VAL A 360 -7.26 -12.68 -23.33
CA VAL A 360 -7.11 -13.84 -22.45
C VAL A 360 -7.35 -13.42 -20.99
N ILE A 361 -6.79 -12.29 -20.54
CA ILE A 361 -7.03 -11.79 -19.17
C ILE A 361 -8.52 -11.54 -18.95
N ASP A 362 -9.18 -10.82 -19.86
CA ASP A 362 -10.59 -10.45 -19.73
C ASP A 362 -11.51 -11.67 -19.73
N SER A 363 -11.28 -12.62 -20.63
CA SER A 363 -12.03 -13.88 -20.66
C SER A 363 -11.85 -14.67 -19.37
N ALA A 364 -10.62 -14.79 -18.87
CA ALA A 364 -10.34 -15.54 -17.65
C ALA A 364 -10.98 -14.88 -16.41
N LEU A 365 -10.98 -13.55 -16.34
CA LEU A 365 -11.67 -12.80 -15.29
C LEU A 365 -13.19 -12.99 -15.36
N ARG A 366 -13.79 -12.94 -16.55
CA ARG A 366 -15.22 -13.20 -16.76
C ARG A 366 -15.60 -14.59 -16.26
N ASP A 367 -14.90 -15.62 -16.72
CA ASP A 367 -15.21 -17.02 -16.41
C ASP A 367 -15.11 -17.28 -14.89
N LYS A 368 -14.13 -16.65 -14.21
CA LYS A 368 -14.01 -16.69 -12.74
C LYS A 368 -15.14 -15.95 -12.02
N SER A 369 -15.53 -14.77 -12.51
CA SER A 369 -16.63 -14.00 -11.95
C SER A 369 -17.94 -14.76 -11.98
N GLU A 370 -18.23 -15.43 -13.09
CA GLU A 370 -19.40 -16.30 -13.26
C GLU A 370 -19.35 -17.51 -12.31
N SER A 371 -18.20 -18.17 -12.20
CA SER A 371 -18.02 -19.30 -11.29
C SER A 371 -18.25 -18.93 -9.81
N ILE A 372 -17.73 -17.79 -9.38
CA ILE A 372 -17.86 -17.33 -7.98
C ILE A 372 -19.32 -16.92 -7.69
N THR A 373 -19.97 -16.25 -8.63
CA THR A 373 -21.37 -15.84 -8.50
C THR A 373 -22.33 -17.03 -8.43
N ASN A 374 -22.11 -18.05 -9.28
CA ASN A 374 -22.91 -19.26 -9.27
C ASN A 374 -22.75 -20.04 -7.96
N LYS A 375 -21.53 -20.11 -7.40
CA LYS A 375 -21.27 -20.78 -6.13
C LYS A 375 -22.00 -20.12 -4.95
N LYS A 376 -21.99 -18.78 -4.89
CA LYS A 376 -22.75 -18.03 -3.87
C LYS A 376 -24.26 -18.28 -3.95
N ARG A 377 -24.83 -18.34 -5.15
CA ARG A 377 -26.27 -18.65 -5.35
C ARG A 377 -26.65 -20.06 -4.88
N THR A 378 -25.78 -21.05 -5.07
CA THR A 378 -26.02 -22.42 -4.59
C THR A 378 -25.89 -22.56 -3.07
N GLU A 379 -25.01 -21.80 -2.42
CA GLU A 379 -24.85 -21.80 -0.96
C GLU A 379 -26.08 -21.14 -0.29
N ASP A 380 -26.56 -20.01 -0.81
CA ASP A 380 -27.76 -19.31 -0.29
C ASP A 380 -29.06 -20.14 -0.45
N THR A 381 -29.17 -20.96 -1.51
CA THR A 381 -30.34 -21.83 -1.73
C THR A 381 -30.33 -23.07 -0.83
N SER A 382 -29.16 -23.55 -0.41
CA SER A 382 -29.02 -24.67 0.53
C SER A 382 -29.23 -24.28 2.01
N GLY A 383 -28.95 -23.03 2.37
CA GLY A 383 -29.20 -22.50 3.72
C GLY A 383 -30.68 -22.23 4.03
N ASN A 384 -31.51 -22.01 3.01
CA ASN A 384 -32.96 -21.78 3.19
C ASN A 384 -33.80 -23.06 3.30
N THR A 385 -33.21 -24.24 3.13
CA THR A 385 -33.92 -25.52 3.27
C THR A 385 -33.82 -26.16 4.66
N SER A 386 -32.99 -25.64 5.57
CA SER A 386 -32.84 -26.19 6.93
C SER A 386 -33.79 -25.59 7.98
N ASP A 387 -34.48 -24.48 7.70
CA ASP A 387 -35.36 -23.80 8.68
C ASP A 387 -36.86 -24.17 8.54
N HIS A 388 -37.21 -25.13 7.68
CA HIS A 388 -38.61 -25.59 7.51
C HIS A 388 -38.89 -27.05 7.91
N GLN A 389 -37.99 -27.69 8.66
CA GLN A 389 -38.26 -28.98 9.32
C GLN A 389 -37.98 -28.93 10.82
N ALA A 390 -38.68 -28.03 11.51
CA ALA A 390 -38.96 -28.16 12.94
C ALA A 390 -40.25 -27.39 13.26
N ALA A 391 -41.38 -28.00 12.90
CA ALA A 391 -42.70 -27.66 13.41
C ALA A 391 -43.30 -28.90 14.06
#